data_AF-A0A9E2MQ10-F1
#
_entry.id   AF-A0A9E2MQ10-F1
#
_cell.length_a   1.000
_cell.length_b   1.000
_cell.length_c   1.000
_cell.angle_alpha   90.00
_cell.angle_beta   90.00
_cell.angle_gamma   90.00
#
_symmetry.space_group_name_H-M   'P 1'
#
loop_
_entity.id
_entity.type
_entity.pdbx_description
1 polymer ?
#
loop_
_entity_poly.entity_id
_entity_poly.type
_entity_poly.pdbx_seq_one_letter_code
_entity_poly.pdbx_strand_id
1 'polypeptide(L)' 'MQTTPPLDYQELRSISPQAARQAILQILQANHGKVATTARMLNITRATVSVWATRL' A
#
# COMPACT_ATOMS: atom_id res chain seq x y z
N MET A 1 -9.74 4.98 21.45
CA MET A 1 -9.92 4.87 19.99
C MET A 1 -8.80 3.98 19.47
N GLN A 2 -9.10 2.72 19.13
CA GLN A 2 -8.11 1.81 18.58
C GLN A 2 -7.95 2.14 17.10
N THR A 3 -6.99 3.00 16.78
CA THR A 3 -6.47 3.10 15.42
C THR A 3 -5.69 1.81 15.17
N THR A 4 -6.32 0.83 14.52
CA THR A 4 -5.60 -0.29 13.91
C THR A 4 -4.42 0.32 13.16
N PRO A 5 -3.16 0.00 13.52
CA PRO A 5 -2.02 0.62 12.87
C PRO A 5 -2.17 0.38 11.37
N PRO A 6 -2.09 1.43 10.53
CA PRO A 6 -2.10 1.26 9.10
C PRO A 6 -1.00 0.26 8.81
N LEU A 7 -1.37 -0.88 8.23
CA LEU A 7 -0.52 -2.03 7.96
C LEU A 7 0.90 -1.54 7.62
N ASP A 8 1.86 -1.70 8.54
CA ASP A 8 3.11 -0.95 8.47
C ASP A 8 3.91 -1.46 7.26
N TYR A 9 3.89 -0.69 6.18
CA TYR A 9 4.41 -1.13 4.90
C TYR A 9 5.88 -1.52 5.00
N GLN A 10 6.64 -0.84 5.87
CA GLN A 10 8.04 -1.14 6.10
C GLN A 10 8.23 -2.52 6.74
N GLU A 11 7.44 -2.85 7.76
CA GLU A 11 7.46 -4.17 8.40
C GLU A 11 7.06 -5.27 7.41
N LEU A 12 5.96 -5.08 6.66
CA LEU A 12 5.52 -6.07 5.68
C LEU A 12 6.54 -6.27 4.56
N ARG A 13 7.17 -5.18 4.10
CA ARG A 13 8.22 -5.23 3.06
C ARG A 13 9.48 -5.93 3.56
N SER A 14 9.82 -5.74 4.83
CA SER A 14 10.98 -6.39 5.47
C SER A 14 10.79 -7.91 5.55
N ILE A 15 9.56 -8.36 5.85
CA ILE A 15 9.22 -9.80 5.92
C ILE A 15 9.11 -10.42 4.52
N SER A 16 8.29 -9.83 3.64
CA SER A 16 8.08 -10.33 2.29
C SER A 16 7.74 -9.18 1.32
N PRO A 17 8.67 -8.79 0.44
CA PRO A 17 8.43 -7.74 -0.56
C PRO A 17 7.26 -8.06 -1.49
N GLN A 18 7.03 -9.36 -1.76
CA GLN A 18 5.95 -9.82 -2.63
C GLN A 18 4.58 -9.70 -1.94
N ALA A 19 4.48 -10.09 -0.66
CA ALA A 19 3.25 -9.95 0.11
C ALA A 19 2.86 -8.47 0.28
N ALA A 20 3.84 -7.61 0.60
CA ALA A 20 3.64 -6.17 0.69
C ALA A 20 3.11 -5.56 -0.61
N ARG A 21 3.65 -6.02 -1.75
CA ARG A 21 3.16 -5.60 -3.08
C ARG A 21 1.71 -6.04 -3.29
N GLN A 22 1.37 -7.30 -3.00
CA GLN A 22 0.01 -7.79 -3.20
C GLN A 22 -1.00 -7.04 -2.33
N ALA A 23 -0.66 -6.73 -1.07
CA ALA A 23 -1.50 -5.92 -0.20
C ALA A 23 -1.76 -4.52 -0.79
N ILE A 24 -0.72 -3.83 -1.28
CA ILE A 24 -0.89 -2.53 -1.96
C ILE A 24 -1.80 -2.66 -3.17
N LEU A 25 -1.60 -3.68 -4.02
CA LEU A 25 -2.38 -3.86 -5.24
C LEU A 25 -3.86 -4.16 -4.94
N GLN A 26 -4.16 -4.98 -3.92
CA GLN A 26 -5.53 -5.26 -3.49
C GLN A 26 -6.22 -3.98 -3.00
N ILE A 27 -5.53 -3.19 -2.17
CA ILE A 27 -6.07 -1.92 -1.67
C ILE A 27 -6.22 -0.90 -2.81
N LEU A 28 -5.29 -0.88 -3.76
CA LEU A 28 -5.37 -0.01 -4.94
C LEU A 28 -6.58 -0.36 -5.82
N GLN A 29 -6.82 -1.66 -6.05
CA GLN A 29 -8.01 -2.14 -6.78
C GLN A 29 -9.29 -1.79 -6.04
N ALA A 30 -9.35 -2.03 -4.73
CA ALA A 30 -10.49 -1.66 -3.89
C ALA A 30 -10.77 -0.14 -3.89
N ASN A 31 -9.73 0.67 -4.08
CA ASN A 31 -9.83 2.13 -4.22
C ASN A 31 -10.00 2.60 -5.67
N HIS A 32 -10.33 1.72 -6.62
CA HIS A 32 -10.52 2.05 -8.04
C HIS A 32 -9.28 2.72 -8.68
N GLY A 33 -8.07 2.32 -8.29
CA GLY A 33 -6.83 2.88 -8.82
C GLY A 33 -6.43 4.25 -8.23
N LYS A 34 -7.12 4.73 -7.18
CA LYS A 34 -6.82 6.02 -6.54
C LYS A 34 -5.54 5.96 -5.68
N VAL A 35 -4.40 6.16 -6.32
CA VAL A 35 -3.05 6.18 -5.71
C VAL A 35 -2.96 7.06 -4.46
N ALA A 36 -3.54 8.27 -4.49
CA ALA A 36 -3.49 9.21 -3.38
C ALA A 36 -4.24 8.71 -2.13
N THR A 37 -5.37 8.03 -2.35
CA THR A 37 -6.18 7.46 -1.28
C THR A 37 -5.48 6.25 -0.67
N THR A 38 -4.98 5.34 -1.51
CA THR A 38 -4.21 4.17 -1.08
C THR A 38 -2.97 4.55 -0.28
N ALA A 39 -2.24 5.58 -0.72
CA ALA A 39 -1.07 6.09 -0.02
C ALA A 39 -1.40 6.62 1.39
N ARG A 40 -2.52 7.36 1.53
CA ARG A 40 -3.01 7.83 2.84
C ARG A 40 -3.45 6.68 3.74
N MET A 41 -4.17 5.70 3.22
CA MET A 41 -4.65 4.55 4.01
C MET A 41 -3.49 3.70 4.54
N LEU A 42 -2.42 3.59 3.77
CA LEU A 42 -1.22 2.82 4.11
C LEU A 42 -0.13 3.66 4.80
N ASN A 43 -0.38 4.95 5.03
CA ASN A 43 0.59 5.89 5.58
C ASN A 43 1.96 5.89 4.84
N ILE A 44 1.93 5.77 3.52
CA ILE A 44 3.12 5.75 2.65
C ILE A 44 3.08 6.89 1.63
N THR A 45 4.20 7.11 0.95
CA THR A 45 4.26 8.10 -0.13
C THR A 45 3.53 7.59 -1.39
N ARG A 46 2.99 8.54 -2.16
CA ARG A 46 2.39 8.25 -3.47
C ARG A 46 3.40 7.61 -4.42
N ALA A 47 4.66 8.02 -4.34
CA ALA A 47 5.75 7.46 -5.13
C ALA A 47 5.90 5.95 -4.92
N THR A 48 5.81 5.49 -3.67
CA THR A 48 5.81 4.06 -3.35
C THR A 48 4.66 3.35 -4.05
N VAL A 49 3.43 3.86 -3.94
CA VAL A 49 2.26 3.24 -4.60
C VAL A 49 2.40 3.29 -6.13
N SER A 50 2.85 4.40 -6.70
CA SER A 50 3.07 4.59 -8.14
C SER A 50 4.08 3.60 -8.71
N VAL A 51 5.20 3.36 -8.00
CA VAL A 51 6.20 2.36 -8.41
C VAL A 51 5.58 0.97 -8.64
N TRP A 52 4.58 0.60 -7.85
CA TRP A 52 3.90 -0.70 -7.97
C TRP A 52 2.77 -0.67 -9.00
N ALA A 53 2.09 0.47 -9.13
CA ALA A 53 1.01 0.67 -10.11
C ALA A 53 1.54 0.70 -11.56
N THR A 54 2.75 1.24 -11.80
CA THR A 54 3.38 1.30 -13.14
C THR A 54 3.84 -0.07 -13.66
N ARG A 55 3.78 -1.12 -12.83
CA ARG A 55 4.14 -2.51 -13.19
C ARG A 55 2.93 -3.46 -13.24
N LEU A 56 1.72 -2.91 -13.32
CA LEU A 56 0.50 -3.60 -13.75
C LEU A 56 0.38 -3.47 -15.28
#